data_AF-A0A1C7MFI8-F1
#
_entry.id   AF-A0A1C7MFI8-F1
#
_cell.length_a   1.000
_cell.length_b   1.000
_cell.length_c   1.000
_cell.angle_alpha   90.00
_cell.angle_beta   90.00
_cell.angle_gamma   90.00
#
_symmetry.space_group_name_H-M   'P 1'
#
loop_
_entity.id
_entity.type
_entity.pdbx_description
1 polymer ?
#
loop_
_entity_poly.entity_id
_entity_poly.type
_entity_poly.pdbx_seq_one_letter_code
_entity_poly.pdbx_strand_id
1 'polypeptide(L)'
;MENASTESVASCGTHSTCETEQDSSECVKVSHCVFLDSMPVLPEGVLSHHPDYKGMFCKIPDDEVSAVNLYRLFCKAVMDRKVCPGYILRHCRTKYDSNNEWLCRVDIGLYKSAEAPEDGCSYWDRQRMWLEFRKKGSNSADPFSNEEDEKKELVIDQLSWYAEAAMSREHRTHIYTVLVLHKFARLIRWVHSGAVVTEKFNYKAHPEILGEFFWRFAHMTDEAQGYDPTAQLVSPGTTLYRLMDKMAAEKLPESFDYIRAAFQKSLNAGWHRYQLAVEDKEKGTCYFLVGKPQYISSGLVGHGTRSYVAVDVEKEQFVHLKDQWRLDYDVMDEEEKQDENDGHPMRTGGPHLNKVGVRNVPTVLCHGDVVGQVTTTPICGDRLEYINSSVSEREKIDGYSIPDHQ
;
A
#
# COMPACT_ATOMS: atom_id res chain seq x y z
N MET A 1 -18.55 -53.36 37.76
CA MET A 1 -17.78 -54.60 37.99
C MET A 1 -16.97 -54.88 36.73
N GLU A 2 -15.71 -55.17 36.97
CA GLU A 2 -14.55 -55.23 36.08
C GLU A 2 -14.77 -55.89 34.71
N ASN A 3 -14.06 -55.37 33.69
CA ASN A 3 -13.03 -56.18 33.05
C ASN A 3 -11.99 -55.35 32.30
N ALA A 4 -10.77 -55.85 32.38
CA ALA A 4 -9.50 -55.22 32.08
C ALA A 4 -9.18 -55.20 30.58
N SER A 5 -8.37 -54.23 30.17
CA SER A 5 -7.56 -54.32 28.94
C SER A 5 -6.15 -53.81 29.24
N THR A 6 -5.24 -54.78 29.19
CA THR A 6 -3.79 -54.75 29.00
C THR A 6 -3.11 -53.41 28.69
N GLU A 7 -2.21 -53.02 29.59
CA GLU A 7 -1.12 -52.07 29.35
C GLU A 7 -0.02 -52.73 28.48
N SER A 8 0.42 -52.02 27.43
CA SER A 8 1.78 -52.16 26.92
C SER A 8 2.41 -50.79 26.80
N VAL A 9 3.48 -50.59 27.56
CA VAL A 9 4.29 -49.37 27.64
C VAL A 9 5.07 -49.16 26.34
N ALA A 10 4.96 -47.98 25.75
CA ALA A 10 5.94 -47.46 24.78
C ALA A 10 6.10 -45.94 24.95
N SER A 11 7.19 -45.57 25.64
CA SER A 11 8.04 -44.39 25.42
C SER A 11 7.37 -43.06 25.02
N CYS A 12 7.13 -42.21 26.02
CA CYS A 12 6.82 -40.79 25.86
C CYS A 12 8.05 -40.04 25.33
N GLY A 13 8.08 -39.77 24.03
CA GLY A 13 8.96 -38.78 23.41
C GLY A 13 8.23 -37.43 23.39
N THR A 14 8.63 -36.53 24.27
CA THR A 14 8.15 -35.14 24.32
C THR A 14 8.61 -34.39 23.08
N HIS A 15 7.76 -34.31 22.05
CA HIS A 15 7.87 -33.26 21.05
C HIS A 15 7.03 -32.07 21.51
N SER A 16 7.75 -31.08 22.04
CA SER A 16 7.28 -29.71 22.24
C SER A 16 6.73 -29.21 20.90
N THR A 17 5.42 -29.09 20.81
CA THR A 17 4.76 -28.22 19.84
C THR A 17 5.21 -26.81 20.18
N CYS A 18 6.25 -26.35 19.48
CA CYS A 18 6.61 -24.96 19.43
C CYS A 18 5.49 -24.26 18.66
N GLU A 19 4.44 -23.89 19.40
CA GLU A 19 3.54 -22.82 19.00
C GLU A 19 4.44 -21.62 18.74
N THR A 20 4.72 -21.38 17.46
CA THR A 20 5.35 -20.16 17.02
C THR A 20 4.29 -19.10 17.22
N GLU A 21 4.41 -18.36 18.32
CA GLU A 21 3.70 -17.12 18.54
C GLU A 21 3.87 -16.28 17.28
N GLN A 22 2.76 -16.15 16.54
CA GLN A 22 2.67 -15.40 15.32
C GLN A 22 2.67 -13.92 15.74
N ASP A 23 3.88 -13.37 15.84
CA ASP A 23 4.14 -12.02 16.32
C ASP A 23 3.34 -11.02 15.47
N SER A 24 2.36 -10.38 16.10
CA SER A 24 1.42 -9.47 15.50
C SER A 24 2.09 -8.13 15.20
N SER A 25 2.75 -8.01 14.05
CA SER A 25 2.70 -6.88 13.10
C SER A 25 3.91 -6.91 12.16
N GLU A 26 3.66 -7.10 10.87
CA GLU A 26 4.65 -7.04 9.76
C GLU A 26 5.17 -5.59 9.54
N CYS A 27 5.73 -4.96 10.58
CA CYS A 27 6.27 -3.61 10.53
C CYS A 27 7.79 -3.63 10.60
N VAL A 28 8.46 -3.22 9.54
CA VAL A 28 9.92 -3.11 9.48
C VAL A 28 10.34 -1.69 9.87
N LYS A 29 11.16 -1.57 10.92
CA LYS A 29 11.73 -0.29 11.35
C LYS A 29 13.04 -0.01 10.63
N VAL A 30 13.21 1.19 10.07
CA VAL A 30 14.42 1.61 9.34
C VAL A 30 14.88 3.01 9.75
N SER A 31 16.14 3.38 9.46
CA SER A 31 16.58 4.76 9.60
C SER A 31 15.89 5.67 8.59
N HIS A 32 15.81 6.97 8.88
CA HIS A 32 15.23 7.94 7.95
C HIS A 32 16.02 8.05 6.65
N CYS A 33 17.35 7.86 6.67
CA CYS A 33 18.18 7.83 5.46
C CYS A 33 17.77 6.69 4.54
N VAL A 34 17.68 5.46 5.06
CA VAL A 34 17.27 4.28 4.29
C VAL A 34 15.87 4.47 3.69
N PHE A 35 14.94 5.07 4.46
CA PHE A 35 13.60 5.36 3.97
C PHE A 35 13.62 6.37 2.82
N LEU A 36 14.34 7.48 2.96
CA LEU A 36 14.45 8.50 1.92
C LEU A 36 15.18 7.97 0.68
N ASP A 37 16.22 7.16 0.82
CA ASP A 37 16.94 6.57 -0.30
C ASP A 37 16.10 5.55 -1.08
N SER A 38 15.12 4.92 -0.42
CA SER A 38 14.15 4.04 -1.08
C SER A 38 13.11 4.79 -1.94
N MET A 39 13.04 6.12 -1.85
CA MET A 39 12.11 6.96 -2.60
C MET A 39 12.71 7.35 -3.97
N PRO A 40 12.24 6.76 -5.10
CA PRO A 40 12.81 7.06 -6.42
C PRO A 40 12.49 8.50 -6.86
N VAL A 41 13.49 9.23 -7.36
CA VAL A 41 13.35 10.62 -7.86
C VAL A 41 13.92 10.72 -9.28
N LEU A 42 13.24 11.45 -10.16
CA LEU A 42 13.31 11.27 -11.62
C LEU A 42 13.97 12.40 -12.43
N PRO A 43 14.89 13.24 -11.89
CA PRO A 43 16.35 12.94 -11.91
C PRO A 43 17.23 13.70 -10.87
N GLU A 44 18.53 13.39 -10.78
CA GLU A 44 19.51 14.03 -9.87
C GLU A 44 19.53 15.58 -9.93
N GLY A 45 19.27 16.17 -11.10
CA GLY A 45 19.21 17.63 -11.28
C GLY A 45 18.09 18.32 -10.50
N VAL A 46 16.98 17.63 -10.21
CA VAL A 46 15.87 18.17 -9.40
C VAL A 46 16.22 18.19 -7.91
N LEU A 47 17.09 17.28 -7.46
CA LEU A 47 17.63 17.31 -6.10
C LEU A 47 18.63 18.46 -5.92
N SER A 48 19.27 18.98 -6.97
CA SER A 48 20.23 20.09 -6.82
C SER A 48 19.61 21.42 -6.32
N HIS A 49 18.28 21.57 -6.38
CA HIS A 49 17.54 22.77 -5.98
C HIS A 49 16.60 22.53 -4.79
N HIS A 50 17.15 22.00 -3.69
CA HIS A 50 16.40 21.87 -2.44
C HIS A 50 15.97 23.26 -1.89
N PRO A 51 14.72 23.38 -1.40
CA PRO A 51 14.33 24.52 -0.58
C PRO A 51 15.17 24.63 0.70
N ASP A 52 15.29 25.85 1.24
CA ASP A 52 15.87 26.04 2.58
C ASP A 52 14.93 25.48 3.66
N TYR A 53 15.37 24.39 4.29
CA TYR A 53 14.66 23.74 5.40
C TYR A 53 14.93 24.39 6.76
N LYS A 54 15.93 25.28 6.86
CA LYS A 54 16.37 25.82 8.14
C LYS A 54 15.25 26.57 8.86
N GLY A 55 14.95 26.09 10.07
CA GLY A 55 13.91 26.67 10.91
C GLY A 55 12.51 26.57 10.31
N MET A 56 12.24 25.65 9.37
CA MET A 56 10.91 25.43 8.79
C MET A 56 9.84 25.27 9.88
N PHE A 57 10.15 24.50 10.92
CA PHE A 57 9.24 24.21 12.04
C PHE A 57 9.52 25.03 13.31
N CYS A 58 10.28 26.14 13.23
CA CYS A 58 10.66 26.91 14.42
C CYS A 58 9.46 27.55 15.16
N LYS A 59 8.34 27.76 14.46
CA LYS A 59 7.09 28.32 15.02
C LYS A 59 6.29 27.30 15.85
N ILE A 60 6.64 26.01 15.79
CA ILE A 60 5.99 24.99 16.61
C ILE A 60 6.58 25.07 18.03
N PRO A 61 5.76 25.35 19.06
CA PRO A 61 6.25 25.47 20.44
C PRO A 61 6.90 24.18 20.94
N ASP A 62 7.87 24.30 21.84
CA ASP A 62 8.42 23.12 22.53
C ASP A 62 7.41 22.56 23.53
N ASP A 63 6.66 23.44 24.16
CA ASP A 63 5.53 23.11 25.02
C ASP A 63 4.37 22.52 24.22
N GLU A 64 3.51 21.79 24.93
CA GLU A 64 2.37 21.12 24.33
C GLU A 64 1.37 22.13 23.74
N VAL A 65 0.93 21.85 22.52
CA VAL A 65 -0.15 22.59 21.85
C VAL A 65 -1.28 21.63 21.51
N SER A 66 -2.51 22.15 21.45
CA SER A 66 -3.63 21.35 20.96
C SER A 66 -3.33 20.84 19.54
N ALA A 67 -3.76 19.61 19.19
CA ALA A 67 -3.60 19.13 17.81
C ALA A 67 -4.18 20.10 16.79
N VAL A 68 -5.21 20.86 17.20
CA VAL A 68 -5.83 21.87 16.35
C VAL A 68 -4.85 22.97 15.95
N ASN A 69 -4.03 23.42 16.90
CA ASN A 69 -3.00 24.42 16.62
C ASN A 69 -1.77 23.78 15.96
N LEU A 70 -1.43 22.54 16.32
CA LEU A 70 -0.31 21.81 15.72
C LEU A 70 -0.52 21.62 14.21
N TYR A 71 -1.69 21.15 13.77
CA TYR A 71 -1.97 20.97 12.35
C TYR A 71 -1.82 22.28 11.58
N ARG A 72 -2.29 23.42 12.14
CA ARG A 72 -2.22 24.73 11.48
C ARG A 72 -0.78 25.16 11.29
N LEU A 73 0.01 25.07 12.35
CA LEU A 73 1.42 25.49 12.33
C LEU A 73 2.24 24.58 11.40
N PHE A 74 2.01 23.27 11.47
CA PHE A 74 2.69 22.30 10.62
C PHE A 74 2.34 22.48 9.14
N CYS A 75 1.06 22.51 8.78
CA CYS A 75 0.64 22.70 7.40
C CYS A 75 1.14 24.03 6.85
N LYS A 76 1.06 25.11 7.65
CA LYS A 76 1.60 26.40 7.25
C LYS A 76 3.11 26.35 7.00
N ALA A 77 3.88 25.67 7.84
CA ALA A 77 5.32 25.51 7.66
C ALA A 77 5.68 24.81 6.34
N VAL A 78 4.99 23.71 6.02
CA VAL A 78 5.19 22.97 4.76
C VAL A 78 4.80 23.81 3.55
N MET A 79 3.65 24.50 3.60
CA MET A 79 3.15 25.29 2.47
C MET A 79 3.94 26.59 2.24
N ASP A 80 4.31 27.33 3.29
CA ASP A 80 5.05 28.60 3.18
C ASP A 80 6.45 28.39 2.57
N ARG A 81 7.08 27.24 2.86
CA ARG A 81 8.41 26.87 2.36
C ARG A 81 8.39 26.23 0.97
N LYS A 82 7.20 25.98 0.39
CA LYS A 82 7.01 25.36 -0.93
C LYS A 82 7.78 24.05 -1.11
N VAL A 83 7.91 23.26 -0.04
CA VAL A 83 8.63 21.98 -0.08
C VAL A 83 7.86 20.86 -0.76
N CYS A 84 6.58 21.07 -1.08
CA CYS A 84 5.73 20.10 -1.75
C CYS A 84 5.01 20.76 -2.95
N PRO A 85 5.76 21.17 -4.00
CA PRO A 85 5.17 21.88 -5.15
C PRO A 85 4.13 21.03 -5.88
N GLY A 86 3.03 21.65 -6.34
CA GLY A 86 1.94 20.95 -7.04
C GLY A 86 0.94 20.23 -6.13
N TYR A 87 1.18 20.23 -4.81
CA TYR A 87 0.30 19.64 -3.82
C TYR A 87 -0.18 20.66 -2.79
N ILE A 88 -1.27 20.33 -2.10
CA ILE A 88 -1.83 21.14 -1.01
C ILE A 88 -2.30 20.25 0.13
N LEU A 89 -1.99 20.67 1.36
CA LEU A 89 -2.52 20.07 2.58
C LEU A 89 -3.90 20.66 2.89
N ARG A 90 -4.91 19.81 3.02
CA ARG A 90 -6.27 20.20 3.41
C ARG A 90 -6.68 19.46 4.67
N HIS A 91 -7.27 20.22 5.59
CA HIS A 91 -7.91 19.65 6.76
C HIS A 91 -9.17 18.90 6.36
N CYS A 92 -9.31 17.66 6.82
CA CYS A 92 -10.45 16.82 6.55
C CYS A 92 -11.53 17.03 7.65
N ARG A 93 -12.56 17.83 7.35
CA ARG A 93 -13.80 18.01 8.15
C ARG A 93 -14.85 16.96 7.78
N THR A 94 -15.50 16.37 8.77
CA THR A 94 -16.70 15.54 8.56
C THR A 94 -17.96 16.38 8.43
N LYS A 95 -18.83 16.06 7.46
CA LYS A 95 -20.28 16.14 7.68
C LYS A 95 -20.63 14.98 8.60
N TYR A 96 -21.14 15.31 9.79
CA TYR A 96 -21.71 14.35 10.73
C TYR A 96 -22.90 13.64 10.08
N ASP A 97 -22.87 12.30 10.03
CA ASP A 97 -24.10 11.51 10.04
C ASP A 97 -24.02 10.62 11.29
N SER A 98 -24.87 10.89 12.27
CA SER A 98 -24.70 10.54 13.69
C SER A 98 -25.01 9.07 14.03
N ASN A 99 -24.97 8.15 13.06
CA ASN A 99 -25.42 6.77 13.24
C ASN A 99 -24.34 5.70 13.03
N ASN A 100 -23.05 6.05 12.96
CA ASN A 100 -21.98 5.04 12.91
C ASN A 100 -20.77 5.45 13.77
N GLU A 101 -20.49 4.67 14.81
CA GLU A 101 -19.31 4.80 15.69
C GLU A 101 -17.97 4.48 15.00
N TRP A 102 -17.97 4.21 13.69
CA TRP A 102 -16.79 3.85 12.88
C TRP A 102 -16.41 4.89 11.81
N LEU A 103 -16.76 6.16 12.04
CA LEU A 103 -16.41 7.26 11.12
C LEU A 103 -14.94 7.67 11.27
N CYS A 104 -14.11 6.94 10.53
CA CYS A 104 -12.67 7.08 10.35
C CYS A 104 -12.25 8.46 9.82
N ARG A 105 -11.21 9.05 10.44
CA ARG A 105 -10.75 10.42 10.17
C ARG A 105 -9.24 10.39 10.05
N VAL A 106 -8.71 10.79 8.89
CA VAL A 106 -7.36 11.34 8.85
C VAL A 106 -7.45 12.82 9.21
N ASP A 107 -6.46 13.34 9.91
CA ASP A 107 -6.47 14.76 10.28
C ASP A 107 -6.28 15.66 9.05
N ILE A 108 -5.30 15.34 8.20
CA ILE A 108 -4.92 16.14 7.04
C ILE A 108 -4.68 15.23 5.83
N GLY A 109 -5.33 15.53 4.71
CA GLY A 109 -5.03 14.92 3.42
C GLY A 109 -4.10 15.81 2.57
N LEU A 110 -3.18 15.18 1.86
CA LEU A 110 -2.37 15.82 0.80
C LEU A 110 -3.02 15.51 -0.56
N TYR A 111 -3.32 16.55 -1.33
CA TYR A 111 -3.99 16.45 -2.63
C TYR A 111 -3.16 17.14 -3.72
N LYS A 112 -3.29 16.70 -4.97
CA LYS A 112 -2.85 17.52 -6.12
C LYS A 112 -3.60 18.86 -6.06
N SER A 113 -2.91 19.98 -6.24
CA SER A 113 -3.50 21.31 -6.03
C SER A 113 -4.76 21.57 -6.87
N ALA A 114 -4.81 21.01 -8.09
CA ALA A 114 -5.94 21.15 -9.00
C ALA A 114 -7.18 20.30 -8.63
N GLU A 115 -7.00 19.28 -7.78
CA GLU A 115 -8.02 18.25 -7.47
C GLU A 115 -8.49 18.33 -6.01
N ALA A 116 -7.93 19.27 -5.24
CA ALA A 116 -8.17 19.35 -3.81
C ALA A 116 -9.63 19.73 -3.49
N PRO A 117 -10.32 18.96 -2.62
CA PRO A 117 -11.69 19.27 -2.23
C PRO A 117 -11.74 20.57 -1.40
N GLU A 118 -12.78 21.37 -1.64
CA GLU A 118 -13.02 22.62 -0.90
C GLU A 118 -14.05 22.47 0.24
N ASP A 119 -14.84 21.41 0.22
CA ASP A 119 -15.90 21.15 1.19
C ASP A 119 -15.36 20.58 2.53
N GLY A 120 -14.07 20.24 2.55
CA GLY A 120 -13.38 19.66 3.68
C GLY A 120 -13.64 18.16 3.85
N CYS A 121 -14.43 17.48 3.03
CA CYS A 121 -14.67 16.05 3.19
C CYS A 121 -13.41 15.22 2.93
N SER A 122 -13.30 14.06 3.61
CA SER A 122 -12.26 13.07 3.32
C SER A 122 -12.63 12.25 2.09
N TYR A 123 -11.81 12.33 1.04
CA TYR A 123 -11.95 11.52 -0.16
C TYR A 123 -10.77 10.56 -0.25
N TRP A 124 -10.99 9.31 0.15
CA TRP A 124 -9.97 8.25 0.11
C TRP A 124 -9.47 7.94 -1.30
N ASP A 125 -10.27 8.32 -2.31
CA ASP A 125 -10.02 8.14 -3.75
C ASP A 125 -9.37 9.36 -4.42
N ARG A 126 -8.88 10.33 -3.64
CA ARG A 126 -8.22 11.55 -4.15
C ARG A 126 -6.98 11.96 -3.37
N GLN A 127 -6.79 11.39 -2.18
CA GLN A 127 -5.67 11.72 -1.31
C GLN A 127 -4.41 11.02 -1.78
N ARG A 128 -3.38 11.80 -2.10
CA ARG A 128 -2.08 11.26 -2.53
C ARG A 128 -1.31 10.65 -1.35
N MET A 129 -1.50 11.24 -0.17
CA MET A 129 -0.99 10.81 1.14
C MET A 129 -1.86 11.46 2.24
N TRP A 130 -1.80 10.98 3.48
CA TRP A 130 -2.32 11.71 4.64
C TRP A 130 -1.28 11.87 5.76
N LEU A 131 -1.57 12.81 6.65
CA LEU A 131 -0.82 13.06 7.87
C LEU A 131 -1.75 12.85 9.06
N GLU A 132 -1.29 12.08 10.05
CA GLU A 132 -1.99 11.81 11.29
C GLU A 132 -1.28 12.49 12.46
N PHE A 133 -2.02 13.22 13.30
CA PHE A 133 -1.46 13.97 14.42
C PHE A 133 -1.93 13.38 15.75
N ARG A 134 -1.01 12.85 16.55
CA ARG A 134 -1.34 12.37 17.89
C ARG A 134 -1.09 13.46 18.94
N LYS A 135 -2.06 13.66 19.83
CA LYS A 135 -1.97 14.55 21.00
C LYS A 135 -1.22 13.85 22.13
N LYS A 136 -0.59 14.61 23.03
CA LYS A 136 -0.10 14.06 24.30
C LYS A 136 -1.29 13.87 25.27
N GLY A 137 -1.28 12.81 26.08
CA GLY A 137 -2.31 12.52 27.10
C GLY A 137 -3.59 11.83 26.63
N SER A 138 -3.81 11.63 25.33
CA SER A 138 -4.91 10.86 24.74
C SER A 138 -4.31 9.78 23.85
N ASN A 139 -4.34 8.50 24.24
CA ASN A 139 -3.76 7.38 23.48
C ASN A 139 -2.41 7.75 22.82
N SER A 140 -1.56 8.42 23.61
CA SER A 140 -0.50 9.30 23.12
C SER A 140 0.85 8.62 22.93
N ALA A 141 0.90 7.30 23.03
CA ALA A 141 2.12 6.58 22.69
C ALA A 141 2.32 6.59 21.19
N ASP A 142 3.60 6.72 20.85
CA ASP A 142 4.10 6.32 19.56
C ASP A 142 3.81 4.81 19.38
N PRO A 143 2.90 4.43 18.45
CA PRO A 143 2.50 3.03 18.27
C PRO A 143 3.66 2.12 17.91
N PHE A 144 4.71 2.69 17.30
CA PHE A 144 5.89 1.97 16.86
C PHE A 144 7.07 2.13 17.83
N SER A 145 6.87 2.66 19.05
CA SER A 145 7.91 2.63 20.08
C SER A 145 8.10 1.22 20.64
N ASN A 146 9.17 0.98 21.40
CA ASN A 146 9.40 -0.28 22.10
C ASN A 146 8.83 -0.26 23.53
N GLU A 147 8.21 0.84 23.95
CA GLU A 147 7.62 0.98 25.30
C GLU A 147 6.31 0.19 25.40
N GLU A 148 5.95 -0.36 26.55
CA GLU A 148 4.66 -1.02 26.70
C GLU A 148 3.52 0.02 26.74
N ASP A 149 2.55 -0.09 25.83
CA ASP A 149 1.28 0.64 25.90
C ASP A 149 0.19 -0.22 25.23
N GLU A 150 -0.83 -0.58 26.01
CA GLU A 150 -1.97 -1.41 25.62
C GLU A 150 -2.77 -0.81 24.43
N LYS A 151 -2.60 0.49 24.14
CA LYS A 151 -3.35 1.19 23.09
C LYS A 151 -2.62 1.21 21.74
N LYS A 152 -1.40 0.68 21.67
CA LYS A 152 -0.61 0.68 20.43
C LYS A 152 -1.26 -0.10 19.32
N GLU A 153 -1.74 -1.30 19.61
CA GLU A 153 -2.40 -2.18 18.64
C GLU A 153 -3.63 -1.48 18.04
N LEU A 154 -4.48 -0.88 18.87
CA LEU A 154 -5.63 -0.09 18.41
C LEU A 154 -5.24 1.07 17.48
N VAL A 155 -4.10 1.70 17.73
CA VAL A 155 -3.57 2.79 16.90
C VAL A 155 -2.99 2.24 15.59
N ILE A 156 -2.28 1.12 15.61
CA ILE A 156 -1.76 0.44 14.42
C ILE A 156 -2.92 -0.03 13.55
N ASP A 157 -3.93 -0.68 14.13
CA ASP A 157 -5.13 -1.16 13.43
C ASP A 157 -5.86 0.00 12.73
N GLN A 158 -6.00 1.13 13.43
CA GLN A 158 -6.60 2.32 12.84
C GLN A 158 -5.81 2.84 11.64
N LEU A 159 -4.47 2.93 11.75
CA LEU A 159 -3.62 3.41 10.67
C LEU A 159 -3.59 2.43 9.48
N SER A 160 -3.51 1.13 9.76
CA SER A 160 -3.57 0.05 8.76
C SER A 160 -4.89 0.07 8.02
N TRP A 161 -6.00 0.29 8.73
CA TRP A 161 -7.32 0.42 8.12
C TRP A 161 -7.43 1.66 7.22
N TYR A 162 -6.80 2.79 7.57
CA TYR A 162 -6.73 3.96 6.67
C TYR A 162 -6.00 3.61 5.37
N ALA A 163 -4.90 2.88 5.46
CA ALA A 163 -4.18 2.39 4.29
C ALA A 163 -5.00 1.41 3.46
N GLU A 164 -5.66 0.44 4.10
CA GLU A 164 -6.56 -0.50 3.43
C GLU A 164 -7.69 0.24 2.70
N ALA A 165 -8.32 1.22 3.34
CA ALA A 165 -9.42 1.98 2.77
C ALA A 165 -9.00 2.81 1.55
N ALA A 166 -7.81 3.44 1.59
CA ALA A 166 -7.24 4.19 0.47
C ALA A 166 -6.86 3.25 -0.67
N MET A 167 -6.07 2.22 -0.37
CA MET A 167 -5.61 1.25 -1.36
C MET A 167 -6.77 0.44 -1.95
N SER A 168 -7.87 0.21 -1.24
CA SER A 168 -9.04 -0.48 -1.81
C SER A 168 -9.81 0.35 -2.83
N ARG A 169 -9.75 1.68 -2.74
CA ARG A 169 -10.51 2.61 -3.61
C ARG A 169 -9.75 3.05 -4.85
N GLU A 170 -8.43 3.20 -4.72
CA GLU A 170 -7.52 3.47 -5.83
C GLU A 170 -6.62 2.26 -6.03
N HIS A 171 -6.42 1.81 -7.26
CA HIS A 171 -5.46 0.76 -7.54
C HIS A 171 -4.05 1.25 -7.19
N ARG A 172 -3.56 0.82 -6.02
CA ARG A 172 -2.27 1.22 -5.46
C ARG A 172 -1.47 0.01 -5.04
N THR A 173 -0.17 0.07 -5.30
CA THR A 173 0.83 -0.91 -4.85
C THR A 173 1.31 -0.61 -3.43
N HIS A 174 1.33 0.68 -3.07
CA HIS A 174 1.73 1.15 -1.74
C HIS A 174 1.18 2.57 -1.48
N ILE A 175 1.29 3.03 -0.23
CA ILE A 175 0.94 4.40 0.12
C ILE A 175 1.83 4.97 1.23
N TYR A 176 2.24 6.22 1.05
CA TYR A 176 3.04 6.96 2.03
C TYR A 176 2.15 7.72 3.00
N THR A 177 2.58 7.83 4.27
CA THR A 177 1.91 8.59 5.31
C THR A 177 2.91 9.20 6.28
N VAL A 178 2.53 10.27 6.98
CA VAL A 178 3.35 10.86 8.06
C VAL A 178 2.57 10.79 9.37
N LEU A 179 3.18 10.18 10.37
CA LEU A 179 2.68 10.21 11.74
C LEU A 179 3.41 11.31 12.51
N VAL A 180 2.68 12.33 12.95
CA VAL A 180 3.21 13.46 13.72
C VAL A 180 2.88 13.28 15.21
N LEU A 181 3.93 13.24 16.03
CA LEU A 181 3.93 13.00 17.47
C LEU A 181 4.47 14.24 18.19
N HIS A 182 3.63 15.26 18.35
CA HIS A 182 4.06 16.59 18.81
C HIS A 182 5.25 17.12 17.99
N LYS A 183 6.46 17.21 18.54
CA LYS A 183 7.70 17.66 17.87
C LYS A 183 8.48 16.55 17.16
N PHE A 184 7.99 15.32 17.22
CA PHE A 184 8.58 14.16 16.56
C PHE A 184 7.70 13.67 15.41
N ALA A 185 8.28 12.92 14.48
CA ALA A 185 7.54 12.29 13.40
C ALA A 185 8.07 10.89 13.09
N ARG A 186 7.24 10.13 12.38
CA ARG A 186 7.62 8.92 11.65
C ARG A 186 7.08 9.00 10.23
N LEU A 187 7.88 8.55 9.27
CA LEU A 187 7.42 8.30 7.90
C LEU A 187 7.03 6.83 7.80
N ILE A 188 5.93 6.55 7.10
CA ILE A 188 5.43 5.19 6.94
C ILE A 188 5.10 4.95 5.47
N ARG A 189 5.53 3.82 4.94
CA ARG A 189 5.15 3.29 3.63
C ARG A 189 4.40 1.98 3.84
N TRP A 190 3.10 2.00 3.57
CA TRP A 190 2.21 0.84 3.67
C TRP A 190 2.21 0.06 2.38
N VAL A 191 2.21 -1.27 2.49
CA VAL A 191 2.23 -2.23 1.39
C VAL A 191 1.33 -3.43 1.73
N HIS A 192 1.00 -4.27 0.76
CA HIS A 192 0.19 -5.47 1.00
C HIS A 192 0.90 -6.57 1.82
N SER A 193 2.17 -6.38 2.17
CA SER A 193 2.95 -7.26 3.06
C SER A 193 3.36 -6.55 4.37
N GLY A 194 2.62 -5.52 4.78
CA GLY A 194 2.87 -4.79 6.03
C GLY A 194 3.25 -3.32 5.84
N ALA A 195 4.22 -2.85 6.65
CA ALA A 195 4.64 -1.44 6.63
C ALA A 195 6.14 -1.27 6.84
N VAL A 196 6.74 -0.32 6.14
CA VAL A 196 8.08 0.19 6.45
C VAL A 196 7.94 1.50 7.20
N VAL A 197 8.53 1.58 8.39
CA VAL A 197 8.37 2.70 9.32
C VAL A 197 9.73 3.25 9.70
N THR A 198 9.92 4.57 9.66
CA THR A 198 11.18 5.15 10.16
C THR A 198 11.27 5.07 11.68
N GLU A 199 12.49 5.07 12.22
CA GLU A 199 12.72 5.50 13.60
C GLU A 199 12.06 6.86 13.89
N LYS A 200 11.72 7.10 15.16
CA LYS A 200 11.14 8.38 15.59
C LYS A 200 12.22 9.45 15.56
N PHE A 201 12.01 10.51 14.78
CA PHE A 201 12.97 11.62 14.65
C PHE A 201 12.34 12.96 15.06
N ASN A 202 13.16 13.88 15.56
CA ASN A 202 12.73 15.22 15.95
C ASN A 202 12.78 16.15 14.74
N TYR A 203 11.65 16.38 14.09
CA TYR A 203 11.59 17.18 12.88
C TYR A 203 11.78 18.69 13.13
N LYS A 204 11.75 19.15 14.40
CA LYS A 204 12.07 20.54 14.74
C LYS A 204 13.58 20.76 14.83
N ALA A 205 14.31 19.77 15.33
CA ALA A 205 15.77 19.77 15.35
C ALA A 205 16.35 19.45 13.96
N HIS A 206 15.69 18.53 13.23
CA HIS A 206 16.08 18.04 11.92
C HIS A 206 14.97 18.29 10.88
N PRO A 207 14.68 19.57 10.54
CA PRO A 207 13.63 19.92 9.58
C PRO A 207 13.90 19.41 8.16
N GLU A 208 15.17 19.15 7.82
CA GLU A 208 15.62 18.60 6.55
C GLU A 208 14.96 17.24 6.24
N ILE A 209 14.74 16.39 7.23
CA ILE A 209 14.18 15.04 7.02
C ILE A 209 12.77 15.12 6.42
N LEU A 210 11.87 15.92 7.03
CA LEU A 210 10.52 16.12 6.49
C LEU A 210 10.53 16.97 5.21
N GLY A 211 11.38 18.00 5.17
CA GLY A 211 11.48 18.88 4.00
C GLY A 211 11.89 18.11 2.75
N GLU A 212 12.87 17.22 2.88
CA GLU A 212 13.32 16.33 1.84
C GLU A 212 12.27 15.28 1.49
N PHE A 213 11.62 14.65 2.48
CA PHE A 213 10.53 13.72 2.23
C PHE A 213 9.42 14.32 1.35
N PHE A 214 8.88 15.49 1.72
CA PHE A 214 7.84 16.17 0.94
C PHE A 214 8.33 16.63 -0.43
N TRP A 215 9.60 17.03 -0.52
CA TRP A 215 10.23 17.43 -1.78
C TRP A 215 10.38 16.25 -2.73
N ARG A 216 10.95 15.13 -2.26
CA ARG A 216 11.06 13.89 -3.03
C ARG A 216 9.68 13.39 -3.45
N PHE A 217 8.72 13.34 -2.52
CA PHE A 217 7.34 12.93 -2.81
C PHE A 217 6.72 13.76 -3.93
N ALA A 218 6.85 15.09 -3.90
CA ALA A 218 6.27 15.98 -4.90
C ALA A 218 6.86 15.82 -6.32
N HIS A 219 8.06 15.26 -6.43
CA HIS A 219 8.77 15.05 -7.70
C HIS A 219 8.79 13.59 -8.16
N MET A 220 8.08 12.71 -7.45
CA MET A 220 7.81 11.35 -7.90
C MET A 220 6.78 11.34 -9.03
N THR A 221 6.86 10.33 -9.91
CA THR A 221 5.71 10.00 -10.77
C THR A 221 4.58 9.41 -9.94
N ASP A 222 3.40 9.30 -10.56
CA ASP A 222 2.25 8.66 -9.94
C ASP A 222 2.55 7.20 -9.55
N GLU A 223 3.32 6.45 -10.35
CA GLU A 223 3.74 5.07 -10.04
C GLU A 223 4.68 5.02 -8.83
N ALA A 224 5.63 5.97 -8.74
CA ALA A 224 6.53 6.10 -7.59
C ALA A 224 5.80 6.53 -6.31
N GLN A 225 4.66 7.23 -6.42
CA GLN A 225 3.76 7.51 -5.30
C GLN A 225 2.86 6.32 -4.93
N GLY A 226 2.94 5.24 -5.71
CA GLY A 226 2.28 3.97 -5.45
C GLY A 226 1.03 3.71 -6.27
N TYR A 227 0.71 4.49 -7.30
CA TYR A 227 -0.35 4.13 -8.24
C TYR A 227 0.08 2.93 -9.09
N ASP A 228 -0.87 2.03 -9.34
CA ASP A 228 -0.67 0.89 -10.21
C ASP A 228 -0.71 1.34 -11.69
N PRO A 229 0.39 1.26 -12.46
CA PRO A 229 0.42 1.67 -13.87
C PRO A 229 -0.48 0.83 -14.77
N THR A 230 -0.89 -0.36 -14.33
CA THR A 230 -1.81 -1.22 -15.11
C THR A 230 -3.26 -0.81 -14.96
N ALA A 231 -3.58 0.07 -14.00
CA ALA A 231 -4.93 0.53 -13.73
C ALA A 231 -5.11 2.00 -14.13
N GLN A 232 -5.71 2.22 -15.31
CA GLN A 232 -5.93 3.56 -15.84
C GLN A 232 -7.36 4.05 -15.59
N LEU A 233 -7.49 5.28 -15.13
CA LEU A 233 -8.80 5.90 -14.91
C LEU A 233 -9.53 6.14 -16.24
N VAL A 234 -10.72 5.59 -16.38
CA VAL A 234 -11.58 5.82 -17.54
C VAL A 234 -12.37 7.10 -17.33
N SER A 235 -11.94 8.17 -18.00
CA SER A 235 -12.54 9.50 -17.87
C SER A 235 -13.90 9.60 -18.55
N PRO A 236 -14.85 10.38 -18.00
CA PRO A 236 -16.12 10.69 -18.65
C PRO A 236 -15.91 11.24 -20.07
N GLY A 237 -16.77 10.84 -21.01
CA GLY A 237 -16.75 11.32 -22.39
C GLY A 237 -15.88 10.52 -23.35
N THR A 238 -14.97 9.68 -22.85
CA THR A 238 -14.15 8.75 -23.65
C THR A 238 -14.98 7.62 -24.27
N THR A 239 -14.47 6.98 -25.32
CA THR A 239 -15.11 5.81 -25.96
C THR A 239 -15.29 4.66 -24.99
N LEU A 240 -14.27 4.37 -24.16
CA LEU A 240 -14.33 3.32 -23.14
C LEU A 240 -15.42 3.61 -22.09
N TYR A 241 -15.56 4.86 -21.66
CA TYR A 241 -16.62 5.22 -20.71
C TYR A 241 -18.02 4.93 -21.27
N ARG A 242 -18.24 5.30 -22.55
CA ARG A 242 -19.52 5.04 -23.25
C ARG A 242 -19.74 3.56 -23.50
N LEU A 243 -18.68 2.79 -23.77
CA LEU A 243 -18.76 1.34 -23.90
C LEU A 243 -19.27 0.72 -22.59
N MET A 244 -18.77 1.16 -21.43
CA MET A 244 -19.27 0.69 -20.14
C MET A 244 -20.76 1.01 -19.94
N ASP A 245 -21.20 2.21 -20.33
CA ASP A 245 -22.63 2.58 -20.26
C ASP A 245 -23.49 1.73 -21.20
N LYS A 246 -23.03 1.50 -22.43
CA LYS A 246 -23.67 0.63 -23.42
C LYS A 246 -23.83 -0.79 -22.86
N MET A 247 -22.74 -1.39 -22.37
CA MET A 247 -22.74 -2.74 -21.81
C MET A 247 -23.66 -2.86 -20.59
N ALA A 248 -23.76 -1.81 -19.76
CA ALA A 248 -24.66 -1.81 -18.60
C ALA A 248 -26.16 -1.71 -19.00
N ALA A 249 -26.47 -1.10 -20.16
CA ALA A 249 -27.83 -0.84 -20.62
C ALA A 249 -28.40 -1.96 -21.51
N GLU A 250 -27.57 -2.61 -22.33
CA GLU A 250 -27.99 -3.66 -23.26
C GLU A 250 -28.38 -4.94 -22.52
N LYS A 251 -29.68 -5.30 -22.55
CA LYS A 251 -30.18 -6.51 -21.90
C LYS A 251 -29.56 -7.76 -22.50
N LEU A 252 -29.14 -8.66 -21.61
CA LEU A 252 -28.72 -10.00 -21.99
C LEU A 252 -29.93 -10.95 -21.99
N PRO A 253 -29.80 -12.17 -22.57
CA PRO A 253 -30.77 -13.22 -22.35
C PRO A 253 -31.05 -13.40 -20.85
N GLU A 254 -32.30 -13.73 -20.50
CA GLU A 254 -32.79 -13.76 -19.11
C GLU A 254 -31.89 -14.59 -18.18
N SER A 255 -31.35 -15.71 -18.66
CA SER A 255 -30.45 -16.58 -17.91
C SER A 255 -29.11 -15.93 -17.52
N PHE A 256 -28.71 -14.84 -18.19
CA PHE A 256 -27.42 -14.17 -18.00
C PHE A 256 -27.54 -12.70 -17.59
N ASP A 257 -28.75 -12.13 -17.55
CA ASP A 257 -28.94 -10.70 -17.24
C ASP A 257 -28.46 -10.30 -15.84
N TYR A 258 -28.32 -11.26 -14.92
CA TYR A 258 -27.72 -11.04 -13.61
C TYR A 258 -26.28 -10.51 -13.70
N ILE A 259 -25.52 -10.86 -14.74
CA ILE A 259 -24.15 -10.40 -14.97
C ILE A 259 -24.17 -8.91 -15.33
N ARG A 260 -25.00 -8.53 -16.30
CA ARG A 260 -25.22 -7.14 -16.69
C ARG A 260 -25.72 -6.31 -15.52
N ALA A 261 -26.67 -6.82 -14.74
CA ALA A 261 -27.19 -6.14 -13.56
C ALA A 261 -26.11 -5.92 -12.49
N ALA A 262 -25.23 -6.90 -12.27
CA ALA A 262 -24.08 -6.77 -11.37
C ALA A 262 -23.08 -5.72 -11.87
N PHE A 263 -22.80 -5.69 -13.18
CA PHE A 263 -21.95 -4.67 -13.80
C PHE A 263 -22.58 -3.28 -13.69
N GLN A 264 -23.87 -3.12 -14.01
CA GLN A 264 -24.58 -1.85 -13.85
C GLN A 264 -24.54 -1.34 -12.40
N LYS A 265 -24.71 -2.24 -11.43
CA LYS A 265 -24.58 -1.90 -10.00
C LYS A 265 -23.17 -1.43 -9.65
N SER A 266 -22.13 -2.01 -10.27
CA SER A 266 -20.75 -1.60 -10.03
C SER A 266 -20.45 -0.17 -10.50
N LEU A 267 -21.07 0.27 -11.60
CA LEU A 267 -20.92 1.64 -12.13
C LEU A 267 -21.69 2.69 -11.32
N ASN A 268 -22.81 2.30 -10.72
CA ASN A 268 -23.68 3.21 -9.95
C ASN A 268 -23.26 3.37 -8.48
N ALA A 269 -22.18 2.71 -8.04
CA ALA A 269 -21.76 2.68 -6.65
C ALA A 269 -20.99 3.94 -6.19
N GLY A 270 -20.80 4.94 -7.07
CA GLY A 270 -20.00 6.13 -6.78
C GLY A 270 -18.49 5.87 -6.79
N TRP A 271 -18.06 4.77 -7.41
CA TRP A 271 -16.65 4.42 -7.60
C TRP A 271 -16.17 4.87 -8.98
N HIS A 272 -14.86 5.11 -9.09
CA HIS A 272 -14.22 5.35 -10.36
C HIS A 272 -14.30 4.13 -11.28
N ARG A 273 -14.24 4.40 -12.59
CA ARG A 273 -14.19 3.37 -13.65
C ARG A 273 -12.75 3.21 -14.08
N TYR A 274 -12.28 1.98 -14.21
CA TYR A 274 -10.90 1.69 -14.57
C TYR A 274 -10.81 0.80 -15.80
N GLN A 275 -9.74 0.99 -16.55
CA GLN A 275 -9.23 0.05 -17.53
C GLN A 275 -8.02 -0.64 -16.88
N LEU A 276 -8.11 -1.96 -16.72
CA LEU A 276 -7.04 -2.79 -16.20
C LEU A 276 -6.32 -3.48 -17.36
N ALA A 277 -5.00 -3.38 -17.38
CA ALA A 277 -4.13 -4.08 -18.31
C ALA A 277 -3.66 -5.40 -17.70
N VAL A 278 -3.77 -6.49 -18.45
CA VAL A 278 -3.27 -7.82 -18.07
C VAL A 278 -2.28 -8.28 -19.13
N GLU A 279 -1.02 -8.45 -18.74
CA GLU A 279 0.05 -8.90 -19.64
C GLU A 279 0.05 -10.43 -19.74
N ASP A 280 -0.49 -10.97 -20.83
CA ASP A 280 -0.50 -12.40 -21.09
C ASP A 280 0.70 -12.81 -21.96
N LYS A 281 1.40 -13.88 -21.57
CA LYS A 281 2.61 -14.34 -22.28
C LYS A 281 2.34 -14.69 -23.75
N GLU A 282 1.15 -15.19 -24.08
CA GLU A 282 0.81 -15.64 -25.44
C GLU A 282 0.03 -14.58 -26.22
N LYS A 283 -0.88 -13.86 -25.54
CA LYS A 283 -1.82 -12.92 -26.17
C LYS A 283 -1.36 -11.47 -26.15
N GLY A 284 -0.28 -11.16 -25.43
CA GLY A 284 0.13 -9.79 -25.16
C GLY A 284 -0.78 -9.11 -24.14
N THR A 285 -0.84 -7.78 -24.18
CA THR A 285 -1.64 -7.00 -23.22
C THR A 285 -3.11 -7.04 -23.57
N CYS A 286 -3.92 -7.65 -22.69
CA CYS A 286 -5.38 -7.61 -22.74
C CYS A 286 -5.92 -6.48 -21.85
N TYR A 287 -6.98 -5.79 -22.28
CA TYR A 287 -7.58 -4.70 -21.52
C TYR A 287 -9.00 -5.01 -21.07
N PHE A 288 -9.30 -4.70 -19.81
CA PHE A 288 -10.59 -4.96 -19.18
C PHE A 288 -11.17 -3.72 -18.50
N LEU A 289 -12.44 -3.43 -18.73
CA LEU A 289 -13.13 -2.32 -18.09
C LEU A 289 -13.86 -2.78 -16.84
N VAL A 290 -13.62 -2.09 -15.72
CA VAL A 290 -14.20 -2.43 -14.40
C VAL A 290 -14.79 -1.22 -13.70
N GLY A 291 -15.85 -1.46 -12.91
CA GLY A 291 -16.36 -0.53 -11.91
C GLY A 291 -15.95 -0.95 -10.50
N LYS A 292 -16.85 -0.76 -9.52
CA LYS A 292 -16.64 -1.26 -8.16
C LYS A 292 -16.43 -2.80 -8.13
N PRO A 293 -15.43 -3.32 -7.40
CA PRO A 293 -15.28 -4.76 -7.19
C PRO A 293 -16.54 -5.40 -6.58
N GLN A 294 -16.86 -6.64 -6.99
CA GLN A 294 -17.87 -7.47 -6.33
C GLN A 294 -17.40 -7.97 -4.97
N TYR A 295 -16.10 -8.21 -4.86
CA TYR A 295 -15.44 -8.68 -3.65
C TYR A 295 -14.09 -7.96 -3.50
N ILE A 296 -13.76 -7.64 -2.26
CA ILE A 296 -12.46 -7.13 -1.83
C ILE A 296 -12.11 -7.91 -0.57
N SER A 297 -10.91 -8.52 -0.51
CA SER A 297 -10.43 -9.14 0.72
C SER A 297 -10.24 -8.10 1.81
N SER A 298 -10.64 -8.41 3.03
CA SER A 298 -10.39 -7.56 4.20
C SER A 298 -8.95 -7.63 4.66
N GLY A 299 -8.46 -6.55 5.24
CA GLY A 299 -7.12 -6.42 5.77
C GLY A 299 -6.15 -5.80 4.76
N LEU A 300 -5.20 -5.00 5.29
CA LEU A 300 -4.12 -4.43 4.49
C LEU A 300 -3.14 -5.52 4.01
N VAL A 301 -2.77 -6.41 4.93
CA VAL A 301 -1.81 -7.49 4.73
C VAL A 301 -2.47 -8.70 4.07
N GLY A 302 -1.82 -9.26 3.06
CA GLY A 302 -2.20 -10.49 2.39
C GLY A 302 -2.44 -10.29 0.90
N HIS A 303 -3.32 -11.12 0.33
CA HIS A 303 -3.50 -11.20 -1.12
C HIS A 303 -4.17 -9.97 -1.75
N GLY A 304 -4.76 -9.06 -0.97
CA GLY A 304 -5.44 -7.86 -1.51
C GLY A 304 -6.45 -8.18 -2.63
N THR A 305 -7.09 -9.36 -2.58
CA THR A 305 -7.83 -9.94 -3.70
C THR A 305 -9.05 -9.11 -4.03
N ARG A 306 -9.21 -8.80 -5.33
CA ARG A 306 -10.40 -8.15 -5.88
C ARG A 306 -11.00 -9.01 -6.98
N SER A 307 -12.32 -9.09 -6.99
CA SER A 307 -13.06 -9.78 -8.04
C SER A 307 -14.05 -8.83 -8.69
N TYR A 308 -14.12 -8.87 -10.01
CA TYR A 308 -14.91 -7.94 -10.82
C TYR A 308 -15.79 -8.69 -11.82
N VAL A 309 -16.97 -8.13 -12.07
CA VAL A 309 -17.56 -8.24 -13.42
C VAL A 309 -16.86 -7.21 -14.27
N ALA A 310 -16.20 -7.66 -15.33
CA ALA A 310 -15.44 -6.82 -16.24
C ALA A 310 -15.95 -6.96 -17.67
N VAL A 311 -15.56 -6.02 -18.53
CA VAL A 311 -15.78 -6.09 -19.98
C VAL A 311 -14.44 -6.23 -20.67
N ASP A 312 -14.26 -7.30 -21.47
CA ASP A 312 -13.14 -7.44 -22.42
C ASP A 312 -13.30 -6.37 -23.50
N VAL A 313 -12.32 -5.48 -23.62
CA VAL A 313 -12.39 -4.33 -24.54
C VAL A 313 -12.40 -4.77 -26.00
N GLU A 314 -11.67 -5.83 -26.35
CA GLU A 314 -11.55 -6.28 -27.74
C GLU A 314 -12.79 -7.05 -28.18
N LYS A 315 -13.33 -7.89 -27.30
CA LYS A 315 -14.48 -8.76 -27.62
C LYS A 315 -15.83 -8.14 -27.30
N GLU A 316 -15.85 -7.03 -26.56
CA GLU A 316 -17.05 -6.42 -25.98
C GLU A 316 -17.92 -7.46 -25.24
N GLN A 317 -17.30 -8.29 -24.40
CA GLN A 317 -17.97 -9.38 -23.67
C GLN A 317 -17.74 -9.28 -22.17
N PHE A 318 -18.73 -9.72 -21.40
CA PHE A 318 -18.59 -9.83 -19.95
C PHE A 318 -17.66 -10.99 -19.58
N VAL A 319 -16.74 -10.71 -18.66
CA VAL A 319 -15.81 -11.67 -18.09
C VAL A 319 -15.73 -11.48 -16.57
N HIS A 320 -15.21 -12.47 -15.87
CA HIS A 320 -14.84 -12.34 -14.47
C HIS A 320 -13.34 -12.09 -14.37
N LEU A 321 -12.94 -10.95 -13.80
CA LEU A 321 -11.54 -10.60 -13.58
C LEU A 321 -11.22 -10.76 -12.09
N LYS A 322 -10.15 -11.48 -11.79
CA LYS A 322 -9.59 -11.63 -10.44
C LYS A 322 -8.21 -10.96 -10.42
N ASP A 323 -8.05 -10.01 -9.53
CA ASP A 323 -6.81 -9.32 -9.22
C ASP A 323 -6.34 -9.76 -7.81
N GLN A 324 -5.06 -10.06 -7.64
CA GLN A 324 -4.50 -10.53 -6.37
C GLN A 324 -2.98 -10.35 -6.33
N TRP A 325 -2.49 -9.96 -5.15
CA TRP A 325 -1.09 -10.13 -4.76
C TRP A 325 -0.81 -11.60 -4.46
N ARG A 326 0.31 -12.10 -4.96
CA ARG A 326 0.80 -13.44 -4.67
C ARG A 326 1.92 -13.37 -3.65
N LEU A 327 2.04 -14.43 -2.85
CA LEU A 327 3.18 -14.57 -1.97
C LEU A 327 4.35 -15.12 -2.80
N ASP A 328 5.58 -14.78 -2.42
CA ASP A 328 6.78 -15.07 -3.23
C ASP A 328 6.94 -16.57 -3.54
N TYR A 329 6.59 -17.43 -2.58
CA TYR A 329 6.59 -18.89 -2.78
C TYR A 329 5.50 -19.40 -3.75
N ASP A 330 4.50 -18.58 -4.10
CA ASP A 330 3.53 -18.88 -5.16
C ASP A 330 4.09 -18.56 -6.56
N VAL A 331 5.24 -17.87 -6.65
CA VAL A 331 5.83 -17.35 -7.90
C VAL A 331 6.93 -18.26 -8.46
N MET A 332 7.25 -19.39 -7.81
CA MET A 332 8.31 -20.30 -8.28
C MET A 332 8.16 -20.67 -9.77
N ASP A 333 9.23 -20.41 -10.53
CA ASP A 333 9.28 -20.47 -11.99
C ASP A 333 8.93 -21.84 -12.57
N GLU A 334 8.40 -21.83 -13.80
CA GLU A 334 8.13 -23.01 -14.64
C GLU A 334 9.39 -23.87 -14.90
N GLU A 335 10.60 -23.35 -14.62
CA GLU A 335 11.88 -23.96 -14.98
C GLU A 335 12.66 -24.61 -13.82
N GLU A 336 12.29 -24.40 -12.54
CA GLU A 336 13.12 -24.89 -11.42
C GLU A 336 12.63 -26.16 -10.68
N LYS A 337 11.54 -26.80 -11.11
CA LYS A 337 11.19 -28.15 -10.61
C LYS A 337 10.66 -29.09 -11.68
N GLN A 338 11.57 -29.80 -12.35
CA GLN A 338 11.44 -31.24 -12.49
C GLN A 338 11.98 -31.88 -11.20
N ASP A 339 11.21 -31.86 -10.12
CA ASP A 339 11.46 -32.80 -9.03
C ASP A 339 11.06 -34.19 -9.55
N GLU A 340 12.05 -35.01 -9.93
CA GLU A 340 11.84 -36.40 -10.39
C GLU A 340 11.28 -37.34 -9.30
N ASN A 341 10.97 -36.83 -8.09
CA ASN A 341 10.58 -37.67 -6.97
C ASN A 341 9.41 -37.16 -6.10
N ASP A 342 8.76 -36.06 -6.48
CA ASP A 342 7.45 -35.68 -5.90
C ASP A 342 6.58 -35.04 -6.98
N GLY A 343 5.55 -35.78 -7.40
CA GLY A 343 4.75 -35.52 -8.61
C GLY A 343 3.77 -34.33 -8.54
N HIS A 344 4.14 -33.21 -7.93
CA HIS A 344 3.30 -32.01 -7.86
C HIS A 344 4.10 -30.70 -8.03
N PRO A 345 4.17 -30.14 -9.25
CA PRO A 345 4.53 -28.75 -9.45
C PRO A 345 3.45 -27.85 -8.82
N MET A 346 3.87 -26.90 -7.98
CA MET A 346 3.02 -25.96 -7.22
C MET A 346 2.40 -24.87 -8.10
N ARG A 347 1.76 -25.25 -9.22
CA ARG A 347 0.88 -24.38 -9.99
C ARG A 347 -0.55 -24.90 -9.93
N THR A 348 -1.12 -24.94 -8.73
CA THR A 348 -2.53 -25.27 -8.45
C THR A 348 -3.48 -24.12 -8.82
N GLY A 349 -3.20 -23.39 -9.91
CA GLY A 349 -4.00 -22.27 -10.39
C GLY A 349 -4.95 -22.66 -11.52
N GLY A 350 -5.92 -21.78 -11.83
CA GLY A 350 -6.87 -21.93 -12.93
C GLY A 350 -6.25 -22.38 -14.28
N PRO A 351 -5.11 -21.80 -14.73
CA PRO A 351 -4.51 -22.17 -16.02
C PRO A 351 -4.07 -23.64 -16.08
N HIS A 352 -3.47 -24.15 -15.00
CA HIS A 352 -3.06 -25.55 -14.91
C HIS A 352 -4.28 -26.47 -14.91
N LEU A 353 -5.31 -26.16 -14.10
CA LEU A 353 -6.55 -26.94 -14.05
C LEU A 353 -7.26 -26.99 -15.42
N ASN A 354 -7.23 -25.89 -16.17
CA ASN A 354 -7.74 -25.85 -17.54
C ASN A 354 -6.90 -26.74 -18.48
N LYS A 355 -5.56 -26.65 -18.39
CA LYS A 355 -4.61 -27.43 -19.21
C LYS A 355 -4.74 -28.94 -18.97
N VAL A 356 -4.93 -29.37 -17.73
CA VAL A 356 -5.11 -30.79 -17.37
C VAL A 356 -6.54 -31.29 -17.60
N GLY A 357 -7.44 -30.43 -18.11
CA GLY A 357 -8.81 -30.82 -18.48
C GLY A 357 -9.73 -31.08 -17.29
N VAL A 358 -9.46 -30.48 -16.13
CA VAL A 358 -10.35 -30.55 -14.97
C VAL A 358 -11.69 -29.93 -15.34
N ARG A 359 -12.78 -30.65 -15.05
CA ARG A 359 -14.14 -30.19 -15.36
C ARG A 359 -14.67 -29.28 -14.27
N ASN A 360 -15.65 -28.43 -14.62
CA ASN A 360 -16.36 -27.56 -13.69
C ASN A 360 -15.48 -26.49 -12.99
N VAL A 361 -14.36 -26.12 -13.61
CA VAL A 361 -13.56 -24.96 -13.21
C VAL A 361 -13.79 -23.81 -14.18
N PRO A 362 -13.66 -22.53 -13.75
CA PRO A 362 -13.74 -21.40 -14.65
C PRO A 362 -12.74 -21.52 -15.80
N THR A 363 -13.20 -21.19 -17.01
CA THR A 363 -12.31 -21.11 -18.18
C THR A 363 -11.40 -19.89 -18.05
N VAL A 364 -10.09 -20.12 -18.12
CA VAL A 364 -9.11 -19.03 -18.12
C VAL A 364 -9.03 -18.43 -19.51
N LEU A 365 -9.35 -17.14 -19.61
CA LEU A 365 -9.29 -16.39 -20.87
C LEU A 365 -7.91 -15.77 -21.11
N CYS A 366 -7.29 -15.23 -20.07
CA CYS A 366 -5.92 -14.72 -20.07
C CYS A 366 -5.41 -14.70 -18.63
N HIS A 367 -4.10 -14.68 -18.44
CA HIS A 367 -3.49 -14.44 -17.13
C HIS A 367 -2.09 -13.86 -17.27
N GLY A 368 -1.68 -13.09 -16.28
CA GLY A 368 -0.39 -12.41 -16.27
C GLY A 368 0.03 -12.04 -14.86
N ASP A 369 1.33 -11.93 -14.67
CA ASP A 369 1.91 -11.25 -13.51
C ASP A 369 2.26 -9.84 -13.90
N VAL A 370 2.03 -8.89 -13.00
CA VAL A 370 2.33 -7.49 -13.27
C VAL A 370 3.82 -7.27 -13.11
N VAL A 371 4.51 -7.01 -14.23
CA VAL A 371 5.96 -6.84 -14.24
C VAL A 371 6.39 -5.69 -13.33
N GLY A 372 7.41 -5.96 -12.51
CA GLY A 372 8.00 -4.96 -11.61
C GLY A 372 7.21 -4.69 -10.32
N GLN A 373 6.04 -5.32 -10.13
CA GLN A 373 5.26 -5.22 -8.88
C GLN A 373 5.63 -6.34 -7.90
N VAL A 374 6.81 -6.22 -7.30
CA VAL A 374 7.30 -7.12 -6.25
C VAL A 374 7.41 -6.36 -4.93
N THR A 375 6.74 -6.86 -3.91
CA THR A 375 6.82 -6.29 -2.55
C THR A 375 8.05 -6.84 -1.85
N THR A 376 9.16 -6.09 -1.84
CA THR A 376 10.44 -6.55 -1.25
C THR A 376 10.50 -6.44 0.28
N THR A 377 9.38 -6.30 0.97
CA THR A 377 9.33 -6.08 2.42
C THR A 377 9.77 -7.29 3.26
N PRO A 378 9.53 -8.55 2.85
CA PRO A 378 10.10 -9.71 3.55
C PRO A 378 11.61 -9.89 3.31
N ILE A 379 12.15 -9.25 2.25
CA ILE A 379 13.54 -9.45 1.76
C ILE A 379 14.37 -8.16 1.97
N CYS A 380 14.00 -7.34 2.96
CA CYS A 380 14.82 -6.18 3.29
C CYS A 380 16.17 -6.60 3.91
N GLY A 381 16.31 -7.82 4.43
CA GLY A 381 17.59 -8.36 4.92
C GLY A 381 18.67 -8.41 3.83
N ASP A 382 18.38 -9.05 2.69
CA ASP A 382 19.41 -9.36 1.69
C ASP A 382 19.80 -8.12 0.86
N ARG A 383 18.87 -7.18 0.65
CA ARG A 383 19.16 -5.91 -0.04
C ARG A 383 19.78 -4.87 0.89
N LEU A 384 19.56 -4.95 2.21
CA LEU A 384 20.31 -4.15 3.20
C LEU A 384 21.78 -4.59 3.25
N GLU A 385 22.12 -5.87 3.08
CA GLU A 385 23.53 -6.28 2.96
C GLU A 385 24.21 -5.69 1.72
N TYR A 386 23.49 -5.59 0.60
CA TYR A 386 24.02 -4.99 -0.63
C TYR A 386 24.16 -3.45 -0.54
N ILE A 387 23.21 -2.76 0.11
CA ILE A 387 23.28 -1.30 0.30
C ILE A 387 24.30 -0.95 1.40
N ASN A 388 24.35 -1.70 2.50
CA ASN A 388 25.33 -1.50 3.57
C ASN A 388 26.77 -1.82 3.10
N SER A 389 26.95 -2.83 2.25
CA SER A 389 28.27 -3.13 1.67
C SER A 389 28.74 -2.00 0.74
N SER A 390 27.85 -1.49 -0.13
CA SER A 390 28.17 -0.40 -1.06
C SER A 390 28.34 0.98 -0.39
N VAL A 391 27.68 1.25 0.74
CA VAL A 391 27.95 2.43 1.58
C VAL A 391 29.28 2.29 2.32
N SER A 392 29.59 1.10 2.87
CA SER A 392 30.88 0.86 3.54
C SER A 392 32.09 0.94 2.61
N GLU A 393 31.91 0.64 1.32
CA GLU A 393 32.96 0.78 0.30
C GLU A 393 33.21 2.26 -0.06
N ARG A 394 32.18 3.10 -0.09
CA ARG A 394 32.36 4.55 -0.32
C ARG A 394 33.05 5.24 0.85
N GLU A 395 32.73 4.87 2.09
CA GLU A 395 33.40 5.41 3.28
C GLU A 395 34.88 4.98 3.40
N LYS A 396 35.26 3.84 2.81
CA LYS A 396 36.68 3.41 2.74
C LYS A 396 37.50 4.14 1.67
N ILE A 397 36.86 4.66 0.62
CA ILE A 397 37.54 5.34 -0.49
C ILE A 397 37.85 6.81 -0.14
N ASP A 398 37.06 7.44 0.73
CA ASP A 398 37.26 8.84 1.15
C ASP A 398 38.15 9.00 2.40
N GLY A 399 38.73 7.92 2.91
CA GLY A 399 39.70 7.90 4.01
C GLY A 399 41.08 8.40 3.59
N TYR A 400 41.21 9.71 3.32
CA TYR A 400 42.51 10.37 3.17
C TYR A 400 43.33 10.20 4.45
N SER A 401 44.37 9.36 4.36
CA SER A 401 45.41 9.21 5.37
C SER A 401 46.21 10.52 5.46
N ILE A 402 46.16 11.17 6.61
CA ILE A 402 47.13 12.21 6.99
C ILE A 402 48.42 11.48 7.37
N PRO A 403 49.56 11.70 6.70
CA PRO A 403 50.81 11.09 7.12
C PRO A 403 51.37 11.87 8.32
N ASP A 404 51.59 11.14 9.41
CA ASP A 404 52.43 11.59 10.51
C ASP A 404 53.84 11.89 9.99
N HIS A 405 54.31 13.12 10.20
CA HIS A 405 55.71 13.45 10.11
C HIS A 405 56.23 13.95 11.47
N GLN A 406 57.40 13.42 11.79
CA GLN A 406 58.24 13.55 12.98
C GLN A 406 58.50 14.97 13.47
#